data_AF-A0AAW8ARN2-F1
#
_entry.id   AF-A0AAW8ARN2-F1
#
_cell.length_a   1.000
_cell.length_b   1.000
_cell.length_c   1.000
_cell.angle_alpha   90.00
_cell.angle_beta   90.00
_cell.angle_gamma   90.00
#
_symmetry.space_group_name_H-M   'P 1'
#
loop_
_entity.id
_entity.type
_entity.pdbx_description
1 polymer ?
#
loop_
_entity_poly.entity_id
_entity_poly.type
_entity_poly.pdbx_seq_one_letter_code
_entity_poly.pdbx_strand_id
1 'polypeptide(L)'
;NDGESIYKSDGTEKIWTLNPDNLTEESYIEIYTNTSRIKSVNELEWVEGKIFANIYQQNAIAIINPQNGAVEGVVDLSDLYKNLDN
;
A
#
# COMPACT_ATOMS: atom_id res chain seq x y z
N ASN A 1 -7.45 4.02 6.48
CA ASN A 1 -8.74 3.71 7.15
C ASN A 1 -9.81 3.86 6.09
N ASP A 2 -10.67 2.88 5.90
CA ASP A 2 -11.79 2.92 4.93
C ASP A 2 -13.11 3.45 5.51
N GLY A 3 -13.13 3.79 6.81
CA GLY A 3 -14.30 4.18 7.58
C GLY A 3 -14.75 3.10 8.57
N GLU A 4 -14.30 1.86 8.40
CA GLU A 4 -14.66 0.71 9.25
C GLU A 4 -13.41 0.05 9.86
N SER A 5 -12.34 -0.08 9.10
CA SER A 5 -11.11 -0.80 9.44
C SER A 5 -9.87 0.09 9.35
N ILE A 6 -8.90 -0.19 10.21
CA ILE A 6 -7.57 0.46 10.16
C ILE A 6 -6.61 -0.45 9.41
N TYR A 7 -5.83 0.14 8.49
CA TYR A 7 -4.80 -0.58 7.74
C TYR A 7 -3.42 -0.13 8.19
N LYS A 8 -2.51 -1.09 8.38
CA LYS A 8 -1.13 -0.85 8.83
C LYS A 8 -0.14 -1.58 7.91
N SER A 9 0.89 -0.87 7.49
CA SER A 9 2.12 -1.46 6.96
C SER A 9 3.20 -1.52 8.05
N ASP A 10 4.13 -2.45 7.90
CA ASP A 10 5.27 -2.64 8.82
C ASP A 10 6.62 -2.69 8.07
N GLY A 11 6.63 -2.28 6.79
CA GLY A 11 7.80 -2.36 5.92
C GLY A 11 8.01 -3.71 5.23
N THR A 12 7.20 -4.72 5.54
CA THR A 12 7.15 -5.97 4.77
C THR A 12 6.21 -5.84 3.55
N GLU A 13 5.93 -6.94 2.87
CA GLU A 13 4.87 -7.01 1.84
C GLU A 13 3.44 -7.02 2.39
N LYS A 14 3.28 -7.04 3.72
CA LYS A 14 1.97 -7.22 4.36
C LYS A 14 1.28 -5.88 4.61
N ILE A 15 -0.03 -5.89 4.37
CA ILE A 15 -0.95 -4.91 4.93
C ILE A 15 -1.79 -5.63 5.96
N TRP A 16 -1.68 -5.19 7.20
CA TRP A 16 -2.45 -5.67 8.33
C TRP A 16 -3.78 -4.92 8.41
N THR A 17 -4.85 -5.64 8.70
CA THR A 17 -6.13 -5.07 9.13
C THR A 17 -6.17 -5.09 10.65
N LEU A 18 -6.39 -3.93 11.25
CA LEU A 18 -6.47 -3.74 12.69
C LEU A 18 -7.90 -3.45 13.10
N ASN A 19 -8.28 -3.99 14.25
CA ASN A 19 -9.51 -3.60 14.94
C ASN A 19 -9.46 -2.11 15.32
N PRO A 20 -10.48 -1.31 14.98
CA PRO A 20 -10.46 0.13 15.23
C PRO A 20 -10.54 0.51 16.72
N ASP A 21 -11.12 -0.33 17.57
CA ASP A 21 -11.36 -0.02 18.98
C ASP A 21 -10.13 -0.28 19.87
N ASN A 22 -9.32 -1.29 19.53
CA ASN A 22 -8.21 -1.75 20.37
C ASN A 22 -6.87 -1.92 19.61
N LEU A 23 -6.85 -1.68 18.30
CA LEU A 23 -5.68 -1.77 17.42
C LEU A 23 -5.03 -3.15 17.32
N THR A 24 -5.72 -4.22 17.72
CA THR A 24 -5.20 -5.58 17.55
C THR A 24 -5.19 -5.97 16.08
N GLU A 25 -4.12 -6.65 15.65
CA GLU A 25 -4.02 -7.25 14.32
C GLU A 25 -5.02 -8.41 14.17
N GLU A 26 -5.99 -8.27 13.28
CA GLU A 26 -7.03 -9.28 13.06
C GLU A 26 -6.72 -10.16 11.84
N SER A 27 -6.15 -9.57 10.80
CA SER A 27 -5.78 -10.28 9.57
C SER A 27 -4.71 -9.51 8.79
N TYR A 28 -4.23 -10.11 7.70
CA TYR A 28 -3.36 -9.44 6.74
C TYR A 28 -3.60 -9.93 5.32
N ILE A 29 -3.26 -9.08 4.36
CA ILE A 29 -3.07 -9.43 2.95
C ILE A 29 -1.59 -9.25 2.59
N GLU A 30 -1.11 -10.03 1.63
CA GLU A 30 0.22 -9.91 1.07
C GLU A 30 0.13 -9.29 -0.31
N ILE A 31 1.01 -8.33 -0.62
CA ILE A 31 0.95 -7.58 -1.87
C ILE A 31 1.79 -8.24 -2.96
N TYR A 32 1.16 -8.54 -4.10
CA TYR A 32 1.81 -9.17 -5.25
C TYR A 32 1.43 -8.51 -6.57
N THR A 33 2.42 -8.41 -7.46
CA THR A 33 2.18 -8.25 -8.89
C THR A 33 2.08 -9.63 -9.55
N ASN A 34 1.66 -9.68 -10.81
CA ASN A 34 1.61 -10.93 -11.59
C ASN A 34 2.97 -11.65 -11.71
N THR A 35 4.09 -10.95 -11.49
CA THR A 35 5.44 -11.49 -11.74
C THR A 35 6.39 -11.40 -10.54
N SER A 36 6.06 -10.62 -9.50
CA SER A 36 6.95 -10.42 -8.35
C SER A 36 6.23 -9.89 -7.11
N ARG A 37 6.78 -10.21 -5.94
CA ARG A 37 6.40 -9.64 -4.64
C ARG A 37 6.94 -8.21 -4.50
N ILE A 38 6.13 -7.28 -4.01
CA ILE A 38 6.58 -5.94 -3.61
C ILE A 38 7.09 -6.01 -2.17
N LYS A 39 8.41 -5.86 -1.99
CA LYS A 39 9.09 -6.20 -0.72
C LYS A 39 9.03 -5.12 0.36
N SER A 40 8.63 -3.89 0.03
CA SER A 40 8.75 -2.78 0.97
C SER A 40 7.64 -1.77 0.77
N VAL A 41 6.56 -1.99 1.51
CA VAL A 41 5.34 -1.19 1.49
C VAL A 41 5.41 -0.24 2.67
N ASN A 42 5.23 1.06 2.42
CA ASN A 42 5.35 2.08 3.45
C ASN A 42 4.00 2.78 3.69
N GLU A 43 3.93 4.11 3.54
CA GLU A 43 2.68 4.90 3.65
C GLU A 43 1.51 4.29 2.86
N LEU A 44 0.33 4.27 3.48
CA LEU A 44 -0.91 3.72 2.93
C LEU A 44 -2.00 4.80 2.92
N GLU A 45 -2.75 4.88 1.82
CA GLU A 45 -3.92 5.75 1.70
C GLU A 45 -5.11 4.96 1.13
N TRP A 46 -6.33 5.22 1.62
CA TRP A 46 -7.53 4.61 1.08
C TRP A 46 -8.19 5.55 0.07
N VAL A 47 -8.33 5.11 -1.18
CA VAL A 47 -8.91 5.92 -2.26
C VAL A 47 -9.88 5.05 -3.05
N GLU A 48 -11.15 5.45 -3.08
CA GLU A 48 -12.20 4.86 -3.92
C GLU A 48 -12.28 3.31 -3.86
N GLY A 49 -12.13 2.73 -2.66
CA GLY A 49 -12.20 1.28 -2.47
C GLY A 49 -10.89 0.53 -2.71
N LYS A 50 -9.77 1.24 -2.85
CA LYS A 50 -8.44 0.70 -3.08
C LYS A 50 -7.46 1.21 -2.04
N ILE A 51 -6.40 0.44 -1.82
CA ILE A 51 -5.25 0.87 -1.02
C ILE A 51 -4.17 1.37 -1.97
N PHE A 52 -3.77 2.61 -1.78
CA PHE A 52 -2.62 3.21 -2.43
C PHE A 52 -1.44 3.08 -1.49
N ALA A 53 -0.32 2.57 -1.97
CA ALA A 53 0.86 2.37 -1.12
C ALA A 53 2.14 2.86 -1.77
N ASN A 54 2.93 3.62 -1.02
CA ASN A 54 4.27 4.02 -1.43
C ASN A 54 5.19 2.80 -1.37
N ILE A 55 5.97 2.61 -2.44
CA ILE A 55 7.00 1.57 -2.49
C ILE A 55 8.32 2.18 -2.05
N TYR A 56 8.89 1.70 -0.94
CA TYR A 56 10.10 2.29 -0.37
C TYR A 56 11.28 2.27 -1.37
N GLN A 57 12.01 3.40 -1.43
CA GLN A 57 13.11 3.67 -2.38
C GLN A 57 12.73 3.64 -3.86
N GLN A 58 11.44 3.70 -4.19
CA GLN A 58 10.96 3.83 -5.56
C GLN A 58 10.09 5.08 -5.68
N ASN A 59 10.21 5.79 -6.80
CA ASN A 59 9.30 6.88 -7.15
C ASN A 59 8.00 6.29 -7.72
N ALA A 60 7.32 5.44 -6.95
CA ALA A 60 6.14 4.72 -7.41
C ALA A 60 5.11 4.49 -6.30
N ILE A 61 3.84 4.52 -6.70
CA ILE A 61 2.68 4.16 -5.86
C ILE A 61 2.01 2.93 -6.44
N ALA A 62 1.81 1.89 -5.64
CA ALA A 62 1.02 0.72 -6.00
C ALA A 62 -0.46 0.95 -5.68
N ILE A 63 -1.34 0.57 -6.60
CA ILE A 63 -2.79 0.51 -6.38
C ILE A 63 -3.16 -0.94 -6.11
N ILE A 64 -3.69 -1.21 -4.91
CA ILE A 64 -3.83 -2.55 -4.37
C ILE A 64 -5.30 -2.84 -4.09
N ASN A 65 -5.71 -4.05 -4.48
CA ASN A 65 -7.00 -4.60 -4.10
C ASN A 65 -6.97 -5.06 -2.62
N PRO A 66 -7.77 -4.45 -1.72
CA PRO A 66 -7.75 -4.78 -0.30
C PRO A 66 -8.28 -6.18 0.02
N GLN A 67 -8.99 -6.82 -0.91
CA GLN A 67 -9.63 -8.12 -0.68
C GLN A 67 -8.64 -9.28 -0.87
N ASN A 68 -7.64 -9.11 -1.72
CA ASN A 68 -6.75 -10.20 -2.11
C ASN A 68 -5.26 -9.80 -2.26
N GLY A 69 -4.92 -8.52 -2.10
CA GLY A 69 -3.53 -8.03 -2.21
C GLY A 69 -2.99 -7.93 -3.64
N ALA A 70 -3.83 -8.11 -4.65
CA ALA A 70 -3.41 -7.95 -6.04
C ALA A 70 -3.09 -6.49 -6.35
N VAL A 71 -1.93 -6.24 -6.98
CA VAL A 71 -1.58 -4.94 -7.54
C VAL A 71 -2.32 -4.76 -8.86
N GLU A 72 -3.27 -3.83 -8.89
CA GLU A 72 -4.10 -3.51 -10.05
C GLU A 72 -3.48 -2.41 -10.93
N GLY A 73 -2.52 -1.65 -10.40
CA GLY A 73 -1.80 -0.62 -11.14
C GLY A 73 -0.58 -0.09 -10.39
N VAL A 74 0.30 0.59 -11.11
CA VAL A 74 1.46 1.29 -10.56
C VAL A 74 1.52 2.68 -11.18
N VAL A 75 1.61 3.70 -10.34
CA VAL A 75 1.80 5.09 -10.75
C VAL A 75 3.29 5.42 -10.64
N ASP A 76 3.90 5.86 -11.74
CA ASP A 76 5.29 6.34 -11.76
C ASP A 76 5.34 7.85 -11.46
N LEU A 77 6.10 8.22 -10.43
CA LEU A 77 6.30 9.60 -9.96
C LEU A 77 7.69 10.14 -10.30
N SER A 78 8.48 9.44 -11.12
CA SER A 78 9.86 9.81 -11.44
C SER A 78 9.99 11.22 -12.03
N ASP A 79 8.99 11.68 -12.79
CA ASP A 79 9.00 13.02 -13.37
C ASP A 79 8.67 14.13 -12.37
N LEU A 80 7.90 13.85 -11.32
CA LEU A 80 7.67 14.80 -10.21
C LEU A 80 8.96 15.01 -9.41
N TYR A 81 9.73 13.95 -9.17
CA TYR A 81 11.00 14.03 -8.45
C TYR A 81 12.01 14.96 -9.16
N LYS A 82 12.13 14.83 -10.49
CA LYS A 82 13.04 15.68 -11.30
C LYS A 82 12.72 17.18 -11.22
N ASN A 83 11.49 17.55 -10.90
CA ASN A 83 11.07 18.95 -10.82
C ASN A 83 11.35 19.59 -9.45
N LEU A 84 11.81 18.81 -8.45
CA LEU A 84 12.21 19.33 -7.14
C LEU A 84 13.68 19.78 -7.09
N ASP A 85 14.50 19.33 -8.04
CA ASP A 85 15.93 19.66 -8.15
C ASP A 85 16.20 20.97 -8.95
N ASN A 86 15.19 21.83 -9.15
CA ASN A 86 15.31 23.12 -9.83
C ASN A 86 15.23 24.32 -8.88
#